data_AF-A0A7Y6QR87-F1
#
_entry.id   AF-A0A7Y6QR87-F1
#
_cell.length_a   1.000
_cell.length_b   1.000
_cell.length_c   1.000
_cell.angle_alpha   90.00
_cell.angle_beta   90.00
_cell.angle_gamma   90.00
#
_symmetry.space_group_name_H-M   'P 1'
#
loop_
_entity.id
_entity.type
_entity.pdbx_description
1 polymer ?
#
loop_
_entity_poly.entity_id
_entity_poly.type
_entity_poly.pdbx_seq_one_letter_code
_entity_poly.pdbx_strand_id
1 'polypeptide(L)'
;MQRKYILAGAGLALILGIGLVNWHTATPAKQVISTPPTRPALATIPKAVPPPLSSQAAEDVPLSVQLDRLIATNDPENAYAAYWLIANCDTFNRQHDRMIFDMEEVTQNRNLIPYRGMNDSEKQHDAKLCAGMTERMRLSRFDYLATAAKAGVRGAIIQVAEEGPFGDRTALTTRPDDPLVQEWKAKVLDQLAKEAESGDLLALNYLWVHTVTGDALIAKDPALTYRYAVAQGLISRDLEGSAANEATMYAPEGQLMMSIVDLKPEQRKAELAAAQLIADKAREAYKLRSKN
;
A
#
# COMPACT_ATOMS: atom_id res chain seq x y z
N MET A 1 14.40 49.00 -19.89
CA MET A 1 14.88 48.19 -18.76
C MET A 1 13.72 47.34 -18.25
N GLN A 2 13.66 46.06 -18.59
CA GLN A 2 12.66 45.10 -18.11
C GLN A 2 13.38 43.83 -17.68
N ARG A 3 13.22 43.45 -16.41
CA ARG A 3 13.77 42.21 -15.83
C ARG A 3 12.84 41.05 -16.19
N LYS A 4 13.40 40.03 -16.86
CA LYS A 4 12.78 38.73 -17.09
C LYS A 4 12.99 37.86 -15.84
N TYR A 5 11.90 37.37 -15.26
CA TYR A 5 11.91 36.27 -14.30
C TYR A 5 11.74 34.96 -15.09
N ILE A 6 12.69 34.04 -14.95
CA ILE A 6 12.57 32.66 -15.42
C ILE A 6 12.06 31.84 -14.25
N LEU A 7 10.81 31.40 -14.34
CA LEU A 7 10.22 30.36 -13.50
C LEU A 7 10.59 29.00 -14.10
N ALA A 8 11.43 28.25 -13.40
CA ALA A 8 11.58 26.81 -13.58
C ALA A 8 10.96 26.15 -12.34
N GLY A 9 9.95 25.31 -12.51
CA GLY A 9 9.23 24.71 -11.40
C GLY A 9 8.25 23.63 -11.84
N ALA A 10 8.80 22.43 -11.99
CA ALA A 10 8.23 21.11 -11.73
C ALA A 10 6.82 20.77 -12.28
N GLY A 11 6.82 19.86 -13.26
CA GLY A 11 5.65 19.17 -13.75
C GLY A 11 5.06 18.20 -12.73
N LEU A 12 3.81 18.46 -12.34
CA LEU A 12 2.88 17.48 -11.80
C LEU A 12 2.22 16.77 -13.00
N ALA A 13 2.68 15.57 -13.34
CA ALA A 13 1.95 14.70 -14.24
C ALA A 13 0.85 13.98 -13.44
N LEU A 14 -0.32 14.60 -13.41
CA LEU A 14 -1.60 13.96 -13.08
C LEU A 14 -1.89 12.87 -14.13
N ILE A 15 -1.80 11.60 -13.73
CA ILE A 15 -2.36 10.51 -14.52
C ILE A 15 -3.86 10.44 -14.20
N LEU A 16 -4.63 11.35 -14.81
CA LEU A 16 -6.07 11.18 -15.04
C LEU A 16 -6.23 10.66 -16.46
N GLY A 17 -6.39 9.35 -16.61
CA GLY A 17 -6.45 8.74 -17.94
C GLY A 17 -6.78 7.26 -17.95
N ILE A 18 -7.76 6.81 -17.16
CA ILE A 18 -8.47 5.56 -17.46
C ILE A 18 -9.84 5.95 -17.97
N GLY A 19 -10.05 5.71 -19.27
CA GLY A 19 -11.28 6.03 -19.97
C GLY A 19 -12.48 5.31 -19.37
N LEU A 20 -13.60 6.03 -19.38
CA LEU A 20 -14.94 5.55 -19.07
C LEU A 20 -15.29 4.36 -19.96
N VAL A 21 -15.17 3.14 -19.44
CA VAL A 21 -15.82 1.96 -20.04
C VAL A 21 -17.20 1.84 -19.40
N ASN A 22 -18.21 2.10 -20.22
CA ASN A 22 -19.61 2.15 -19.84
C ASN A 22 -20.11 0.71 -19.59
N TRP A 23 -20.20 0.29 -18.32
CA TRP A 23 -20.65 -1.05 -17.93
C TRP A 23 -22.14 -1.05 -17.54
N HIS A 24 -23.02 -0.90 -18.52
CA HIS A 24 -24.43 -1.23 -18.34
C HIS A 24 -25.03 -1.82 -19.61
N THR A 25 -24.97 -3.15 -19.74
CA THR A 25 -26.01 -3.97 -20.40
C THR A 25 -25.82 -5.44 -20.03
N ALA A 26 -26.25 -5.84 -18.82
CA ALA A 26 -26.52 -7.24 -18.52
C ALA A 26 -28.05 -7.40 -18.36
N THR A 27 -28.66 -8.13 -19.28
CA THR A 27 -30.08 -8.47 -19.29
C THR A 27 -30.42 -9.33 -18.06
N PRO A 28 -31.51 -9.07 -17.33
CA PRO A 28 -31.83 -9.81 -16.11
C PRO A 28 -32.33 -11.22 -16.44
N ALA A 29 -31.59 -12.25 -16.05
CA ALA A 29 -32.07 -13.62 -15.98
C ALA A 29 -32.88 -13.82 -14.67
N LYS A 30 -34.08 -14.39 -14.78
CA LYS A 30 -34.95 -14.75 -13.65
C LYS A 30 -34.23 -15.71 -12.69
N GLN A 31 -33.99 -15.26 -11.45
CA GLN A 31 -33.52 -16.12 -10.36
C GLN A 31 -34.69 -16.87 -9.71
N VAL A 32 -34.56 -18.19 -9.63
CA VAL A 32 -35.36 -19.05 -8.74
C VAL A 32 -34.76 -18.93 -7.35
N ILE A 33 -35.60 -18.61 -6.37
CA ILE A 33 -35.20 -18.40 -4.97
C ILE A 33 -34.87 -19.76 -4.35
N SER A 34 -33.62 -19.96 -3.93
CA SER A 34 -33.24 -20.94 -2.91
C SER A 34 -32.53 -20.21 -1.79
N THR A 35 -32.96 -20.47 -0.56
CA THR A 35 -32.47 -19.87 0.68
C THR A 35 -30.97 -20.16 0.89
N PRO A 36 -30.16 -19.16 1.28
CA PRO A 36 -28.73 -19.38 1.54
C PRO A 36 -28.50 -20.01 2.92
N PRO A 37 -27.51 -20.91 3.06
CA PRO A 37 -27.08 -21.41 4.36
C PRO A 37 -26.38 -20.31 5.18
N THR A 38 -26.64 -20.33 6.48
CA THR A 38 -26.07 -19.44 7.50
C THR A 38 -24.54 -19.42 7.42
N ARG A 39 -23.97 -18.24 7.13
CA ARG A 39 -22.52 -17.99 7.16
C ARG A 39 -22.01 -17.98 8.62
N PRO A 40 -20.88 -18.63 8.95
CA PRO A 40 -20.15 -18.29 10.17
C PRO A 40 -19.58 -16.86 10.05
N ALA A 41 -19.54 -16.16 11.18
CA ALA A 41 -19.06 -14.78 11.25
C ALA A 41 -17.59 -14.68 10.82
N LEU A 42 -17.33 -13.75 9.88
CA LEU A 42 -16.02 -13.45 9.31
C LEU A 42 -15.10 -12.82 10.36
N ALA A 43 -13.90 -13.38 10.52
CA ALA A 43 -12.76 -12.64 11.06
C ALA A 43 -12.31 -11.64 9.99
N THR A 44 -12.46 -10.35 10.30
CA THR A 44 -12.05 -9.24 9.44
C THR A 44 -10.55 -9.30 9.19
N ILE A 45 -10.14 -9.37 7.91
CA ILE A 45 -8.74 -9.23 7.52
C ILE A 45 -8.35 -7.77 7.78
N PRO A 46 -7.33 -7.49 8.61
CA PRO A 46 -6.86 -6.12 8.71
C PRO A 46 -6.13 -5.82 7.39
N LYS A 47 -6.62 -4.85 6.61
CA LYS A 47 -5.75 -4.02 5.75
C LYS A 47 -4.59 -3.54 6.63
N ALA A 48 -3.41 -3.23 6.09
CA ALA A 48 -2.50 -2.35 6.85
C ALA A 48 -3.17 -0.97 6.92
N VAL A 49 -4.16 -0.90 7.81
CA VAL A 49 -4.70 0.32 8.35
C VAL A 49 -3.54 0.85 9.19
N PRO A 50 -3.06 2.09 9.01
CA PRO A 50 -2.31 2.72 10.09
C PRO A 50 -3.15 2.50 11.35
N PRO A 51 -2.59 1.93 12.43
CA PRO A 51 -3.40 1.59 13.61
C PRO A 51 -4.23 2.82 13.96
N PRO A 52 -5.56 2.68 14.13
CA PRO A 52 -6.38 3.83 14.48
C PRO A 52 -5.81 4.36 15.79
N LEU A 53 -5.19 5.53 15.74
CA LEU A 53 -4.92 6.33 16.92
C LEU A 53 -6.27 6.88 17.38
N SER A 54 -7.17 6.00 17.77
CA SER A 54 -8.46 6.36 18.37
C SER A 54 -8.40 6.01 19.85
N SER A 55 -7.93 6.99 20.60
CA SER A 55 -8.35 7.24 21.96
C SER A 55 -8.28 8.75 22.13
N GLN A 56 -9.43 9.40 21.99
CA GLN A 56 -9.67 10.83 22.29
C GLN A 56 -9.29 11.24 23.73
N ALA A 57 -8.77 10.32 24.56
CA ALA A 57 -8.20 10.64 25.87
C ALA A 57 -6.68 10.93 25.85
N ALA A 58 -5.99 10.79 24.71
CA ALA A 58 -4.54 11.03 24.58
C ALA A 58 -4.20 12.40 23.93
N GLU A 59 -5.15 13.33 23.91
CA GLU A 59 -5.15 14.51 23.04
C GLU A 59 -4.06 15.56 23.35
N ASP A 60 -3.35 15.43 24.50
CA ASP A 60 -2.34 16.41 24.96
C ASP A 60 -0.93 15.82 25.19
N VAL A 61 -0.67 14.55 24.85
CA VAL A 61 0.67 13.98 25.07
C VAL A 61 1.64 14.47 23.98
N PRO A 62 2.76 15.13 24.33
CA PRO A 62 3.72 15.63 23.35
C PRO A 62 4.26 14.50 22.46
N LEU A 63 4.55 14.82 21.18
CA LEU A 63 5.11 13.88 20.20
C LEU A 63 6.32 13.11 20.73
N SER A 64 7.25 13.79 21.41
CA SER A 64 8.44 13.16 22.00
C SER A 64 8.09 12.04 22.97
N VAL A 65 7.12 12.28 23.86
CA VAL A 65 6.69 11.31 24.87
C VAL A 65 6.00 10.12 24.21
N GLN A 66 5.21 10.34 23.16
CA GLN A 66 4.61 9.24 22.40
C GLN A 66 5.67 8.39 21.69
N LEU A 67 6.66 9.03 21.07
CA LEU A 67 7.79 8.34 20.45
C LEU A 67 8.59 7.53 21.47
N ASP A 68 8.96 8.14 22.59
CA ASP A 68 9.75 7.48 23.65
C ASP A 68 9.03 6.22 24.17
N ARG A 69 7.69 6.27 24.32
CA ARG A 69 6.89 5.11 24.72
C ARG A 69 6.92 4.00 23.68
N LEU A 70 6.76 4.33 22.39
CA LEU A 70 6.77 3.35 21.31
C LEU A 70 8.13 2.66 21.21
N ILE A 71 9.22 3.44 21.19
CA ILE A 71 10.58 2.89 21.00
C ILE A 71 11.08 2.11 22.22
N ALA A 72 10.64 2.45 23.44
CA ALA A 72 11.04 1.74 24.65
C ALA A 72 10.62 0.25 24.67
N THR A 73 9.61 -0.12 23.86
CA THR A 73 9.12 -1.50 23.78
C THR A 73 10.09 -2.44 23.05
N ASN A 74 10.98 -1.91 22.21
CA ASN A 74 11.78 -2.68 21.25
C ASN A 74 10.95 -3.60 20.33
N ASP A 75 9.65 -3.33 20.19
CA ASP A 75 8.75 -4.06 19.30
C ASP A 75 8.82 -3.45 17.88
N PRO A 76 9.11 -4.24 16.84
CA PRO A 76 9.14 -3.74 15.46
C PRO A 76 7.83 -3.10 14.99
N GLU A 77 6.67 -3.56 15.47
CA GLU A 77 5.38 -2.95 15.13
C GLU A 77 5.27 -1.54 15.70
N ASN A 78 5.77 -1.33 16.92
CA ASN A 78 5.84 -0.01 17.53
C ASN A 78 6.89 0.90 16.86
N ALA A 79 7.98 0.34 16.34
CA ALA A 79 8.90 1.08 15.49
C ALA A 79 8.20 1.57 14.21
N TYR A 80 7.36 0.72 13.59
CA TYR A 80 6.59 1.13 12.42
C TYR A 80 5.54 2.20 12.75
N ALA A 81 4.87 2.09 13.89
CA ALA A 81 3.97 3.13 14.39
C ALA A 81 4.71 4.46 14.65
N ALA A 82 5.93 4.41 15.21
CA ALA A 82 6.77 5.59 15.44
C ALA A 82 7.17 6.26 14.12
N TYR A 83 7.49 5.49 13.08
CA TYR A 83 7.70 6.01 11.72
C TYR A 83 6.48 6.80 11.24
N TRP A 84 5.28 6.20 11.30
CA TRP A 84 4.06 6.84 10.82
C TRP A 84 3.69 8.10 11.59
N LEU A 85 3.93 8.11 12.91
CA LEU A 85 3.68 9.29 13.74
C LEU A 85 4.52 10.49 13.26
N ILE A 86 5.81 10.27 12.97
CA ILE A 86 6.70 11.32 12.45
C ILE A 86 6.37 11.66 10.99
N ALA A 87 6.11 10.66 10.13
CA ALA A 87 5.80 10.88 8.72
C ALA A 87 4.51 11.68 8.52
N ASN A 88 3.49 11.45 9.37
CA ASN A 88 2.26 12.23 9.38
C ASN A 88 2.52 13.67 9.83
N CYS A 89 3.33 13.88 10.87
CA CYS A 89 3.73 15.22 11.29
C CYS A 89 4.56 15.96 10.24
N ASP A 90 5.46 15.28 9.53
CA ASP A 90 6.22 15.87 8.43
C ASP A 90 5.34 16.25 7.24
N THR A 91 4.31 15.45 6.94
CA THR A 91 3.32 15.78 5.91
C THR A 91 2.48 16.98 6.33
N PHE A 92 1.94 16.96 7.55
CA PHE A 92 1.12 18.04 8.09
C PHE A 92 1.90 19.35 8.20
N ASN A 93 3.14 19.35 8.71
CA ASN A 93 3.95 20.58 8.82
C ASN A 93 4.28 21.20 7.46
N ARG A 94 4.28 20.41 6.36
CA ARG A 94 4.51 20.92 5.00
C ARG A 94 3.24 21.38 4.31
N GLN A 95 2.13 20.69 4.54
CA GLN A 95 0.90 20.85 3.74
C GLN A 95 -0.27 21.45 4.52
N HIS A 96 -0.17 21.49 5.86
CA HIS A 96 -1.26 21.82 6.79
C HIS A 96 -2.52 20.96 6.60
N ASP A 97 -2.34 19.78 6.01
CA ASP A 97 -3.36 18.78 5.74
C ASP A 97 -2.70 17.41 5.55
N ARG A 98 -3.48 16.34 5.67
CA ARG A 98 -3.09 14.97 5.28
C ARG A 98 -4.34 14.14 5.03
N MET A 99 -4.21 13.08 4.24
CA MET A 99 -5.33 12.17 4.03
C MET A 99 -5.64 11.41 5.34
N ILE A 100 -6.90 11.44 5.73
CA ILE A 100 -7.47 10.63 6.82
C ILE A 100 -8.16 9.43 6.20
N PHE A 101 -7.78 8.23 6.66
CA PHE A 101 -8.51 7.02 6.32
C PHE A 101 -9.85 7.01 7.05
N ASP A 102 -10.92 6.98 6.29
CA ASP A 102 -12.28 7.04 6.81
C ASP A 102 -13.19 6.13 5.98
N MET A 103 -13.57 4.99 6.54
CA MET A 103 -14.44 4.02 5.85
C MET A 103 -15.86 4.54 5.69
N GLU A 104 -16.29 5.52 6.49
CA GLU A 104 -17.63 6.12 6.35
C GLU A 104 -17.80 6.81 5.00
N GLU A 105 -16.71 7.33 4.44
CA GLU A 105 -16.71 7.95 3.12
C GLU A 105 -17.19 6.99 2.02
N VAL A 106 -16.81 5.73 2.08
CA VAL A 106 -17.25 4.70 1.12
C VAL A 106 -18.59 4.13 1.52
N THR A 107 -18.80 3.80 2.80
CA THR A 107 -20.07 3.17 3.24
C THR A 107 -21.27 4.09 3.08
N GLN A 108 -21.06 5.41 3.12
CA GLN A 108 -22.09 6.42 2.91
C GLN A 108 -22.09 6.98 1.47
N ASN A 109 -21.38 6.33 0.54
CA ASN A 109 -21.28 6.72 -0.87
C ASN A 109 -20.85 8.19 -1.10
N ARG A 110 -20.05 8.77 -0.19
CA ARG A 110 -19.52 10.13 -0.35
C ARG A 110 -18.29 10.17 -1.24
N ASN A 111 -17.45 9.14 -1.18
CA ASN A 111 -16.26 8.98 -2.01
C ASN A 111 -16.10 7.54 -2.49
N LEU A 112 -15.38 7.39 -3.61
CA LEU A 112 -15.02 6.09 -4.18
C LEU A 112 -13.87 5.40 -3.43
N ILE A 113 -13.13 6.15 -2.62
CA ILE A 113 -12.00 5.69 -1.83
C ILE A 113 -12.20 6.07 -0.36
N PRO A 114 -11.71 5.28 0.59
CA PRO A 114 -11.92 5.50 2.03
C PRO A 114 -10.94 6.54 2.59
N TYR A 115 -10.82 7.68 1.89
CA TYR A 115 -9.91 8.74 2.26
C TYR A 115 -10.56 10.11 2.07
N ARG A 116 -10.32 11.01 3.01
CA ARG A 116 -10.72 12.42 2.96
C ARG A 116 -9.61 13.33 3.46
N GLY A 117 -9.73 14.63 3.21
CA GLY A 117 -8.91 15.63 3.89
C GLY A 117 -9.28 15.76 5.37
N MET A 118 -8.44 16.47 6.13
CA MET A 118 -8.67 16.72 7.55
C MET A 118 -9.80 17.73 7.77
N ASN A 119 -10.58 17.52 8.82
CA ASN A 119 -11.49 18.53 9.37
C ASN A 119 -10.73 19.49 10.32
N ASP A 120 -11.38 20.57 10.75
CA ASP A 120 -10.75 21.60 11.59
C ASP A 120 -10.26 21.06 12.93
N SER A 121 -10.99 20.13 13.55
CA SER A 121 -10.61 19.51 14.82
C SER A 121 -9.33 18.68 14.67
N GLU A 122 -9.25 17.88 13.60
CA GLU A 122 -8.05 17.08 13.29
C GLU A 122 -6.86 17.99 12.99
N LYS A 123 -7.06 19.09 12.24
CA LYS A 123 -6.00 20.07 11.96
C LYS A 123 -5.48 20.71 13.24
N GLN A 124 -6.37 21.07 14.16
CA GLN A 124 -5.99 21.62 15.47
C GLN A 124 -5.24 20.60 16.33
N HIS A 125 -5.66 19.33 16.31
CA HIS A 125 -4.98 18.24 16.99
C HIS A 125 -3.55 18.07 16.46
N ASP A 126 -3.38 17.89 15.15
CA ASP A 126 -2.07 17.70 14.54
C ASP A 126 -1.17 18.93 14.70
N ALA A 127 -1.74 20.14 14.66
CA ALA A 127 -0.98 21.36 14.94
C ALA A 127 -0.34 21.35 16.33
N LYS A 128 -1.08 20.88 17.36
CA LYS A 128 -0.53 20.74 18.71
C LYS A 128 0.49 19.62 18.81
N LEU A 129 0.16 18.45 18.27
CA LEU A 129 1.01 17.26 18.31
C LEU A 129 2.35 17.50 17.62
N CYS A 130 2.32 18.08 16.43
CA CYS A 130 3.47 18.23 15.54
C CYS A 130 4.29 19.51 15.77
N ALA A 131 3.82 20.43 16.62
CA ALA A 131 4.54 21.67 16.96
C ALA A 131 5.92 21.41 17.58
N GLY A 132 6.07 20.31 18.32
CA GLY A 132 7.34 19.92 18.95
C GLY A 132 8.27 19.08 18.08
N MET A 133 7.95 18.86 16.81
CA MET A 133 8.75 17.99 15.95
C MET A 133 10.11 18.62 15.63
N THR A 134 11.19 17.94 16.01
CA THR A 134 12.56 18.37 15.73
C THR A 134 13.09 17.73 14.45
N GLU A 135 14.10 18.36 13.85
CA GLU A 135 14.84 17.80 12.71
C GLU A 135 15.43 16.42 13.02
N ARG A 136 15.94 16.23 14.25
CA ARG A 136 16.46 14.92 14.69
C ARG A 136 15.37 13.86 14.67
N MET A 137 14.16 14.16 15.16
CA MET A 137 13.03 13.22 15.09
C MET A 137 12.67 12.92 13.65
N ARG A 138 12.60 13.96 12.81
CA ARG A 138 12.32 13.83 11.37
C ARG A 138 13.26 12.84 10.69
N LEU A 139 14.57 12.92 10.96
CA LEU A 139 15.56 12.00 10.41
C LEU A 139 15.52 10.60 11.04
N SER A 140 15.25 10.50 12.35
CA SER A 140 15.20 9.21 13.08
C SER A 140 14.10 8.28 12.56
N ARG A 141 13.08 8.81 11.84
CA ARG A 141 12.01 7.99 11.27
C ARG A 141 12.51 6.89 10.33
N PHE A 142 13.62 7.13 9.63
CA PHE A 142 14.19 6.15 8.70
C PHE A 142 14.80 4.95 9.44
N ASP A 143 15.36 5.16 10.63
CA ASP A 143 15.89 4.07 11.45
C ASP A 143 14.77 3.19 12.02
N TYR A 144 13.65 3.81 12.43
CA TYR A 144 12.47 3.07 12.86
C TYR A 144 11.87 2.24 11.73
N LEU A 145 11.78 2.84 10.54
CA LEU A 145 11.29 2.17 9.36
C LEU A 145 12.20 1.01 8.93
N ALA A 146 13.52 1.20 8.95
CA ALA A 146 14.49 0.15 8.66
C ALA A 146 14.39 -1.01 9.67
N THR A 147 14.16 -0.70 10.94
CA THR A 147 13.93 -1.70 12.00
C THR A 147 12.67 -2.53 11.72
N ALA A 148 11.56 -1.87 11.43
CA ALA A 148 10.29 -2.51 11.08
C ALA A 148 10.40 -3.38 9.82
N ALA A 149 10.99 -2.84 8.74
CA ALA A 149 11.18 -3.56 7.48
C ALA A 149 12.08 -4.80 7.65
N LYS A 150 13.18 -4.69 8.40
CA LYS A 150 14.07 -5.82 8.69
C LYS A 150 13.36 -6.95 9.46
N ALA A 151 12.42 -6.60 10.33
CA ALA A 151 11.62 -7.55 11.07
C ALA A 151 10.45 -8.15 10.27
N GLY A 152 10.21 -7.68 9.03
CA GLY A 152 9.09 -8.12 8.21
C GLY A 152 7.73 -7.59 8.69
N VAL A 153 7.72 -6.42 9.35
CA VAL A 153 6.46 -5.75 9.69
C VAL A 153 5.72 -5.42 8.41
N ARG A 154 4.46 -5.85 8.34
CA ARG A 154 3.67 -5.79 7.12
C ARG A 154 3.55 -4.37 6.57
N GLY A 155 3.96 -4.19 5.31
CA GLY A 155 3.93 -2.91 4.61
C GLY A 155 5.10 -1.96 4.93
N ALA A 156 5.97 -2.30 5.87
CA ALA A 156 7.12 -1.45 6.18
C ALA A 156 8.10 -1.38 5.00
N ILE A 157 8.33 -2.47 4.27
CA ILE A 157 9.21 -2.43 3.09
C ILE A 157 8.65 -1.55 1.96
N ILE A 158 7.33 -1.47 1.82
CA ILE A 158 6.67 -0.57 0.86
C ILE A 158 7.00 0.87 1.23
N GLN A 159 6.92 1.22 2.51
CA GLN A 159 7.30 2.57 2.95
C GLN A 159 8.80 2.84 2.79
N VAL A 160 9.67 1.83 2.92
CA VAL A 160 11.09 2.01 2.56
C VAL A 160 11.21 2.38 1.09
N ALA A 161 10.51 1.67 0.20
CA ALA A 161 10.50 1.94 -1.24
C ALA A 161 10.02 3.38 -1.55
N GLU A 162 8.93 3.82 -0.93
CA GLU A 162 8.35 5.16 -1.13
C GLU A 162 9.22 6.32 -0.59
N GLU A 163 10.00 6.09 0.45
CA GLU A 163 10.93 7.10 0.98
C GLU A 163 12.20 7.24 0.14
N GLY A 164 12.51 6.23 -0.68
CA GLY A 164 13.69 6.19 -1.53
C GLY A 164 15.02 5.98 -0.77
N PRO A 165 16.13 5.88 -1.52
CA PRO A 165 17.46 5.67 -0.93
C PRO A 165 17.81 6.71 0.12
N PHE A 166 17.99 6.27 1.37
CA PHE A 166 18.39 7.12 2.51
C PHE A 166 17.45 8.32 2.75
N GLY A 167 16.17 8.20 2.37
CA GLY A 167 15.18 9.27 2.50
C GLY A 167 15.14 10.28 1.36
N ASP A 168 15.92 10.06 0.30
CA ASP A 168 15.89 10.85 -0.93
C ASP A 168 15.08 10.12 -2.01
N ARG A 169 13.81 10.52 -2.14
CA ARG A 169 12.87 9.98 -3.13
C ARG A 169 13.29 10.17 -4.58
N THR A 170 14.23 11.08 -4.84
CA THR A 170 14.72 11.38 -6.19
C THR A 170 15.99 10.61 -6.54
N ALA A 171 16.65 9.96 -5.57
CA ALA A 171 17.98 9.38 -5.78
C ALA A 171 18.04 8.34 -6.91
N LEU A 172 16.98 7.55 -7.09
CA LEU A 172 16.90 6.57 -8.18
C LEU A 172 16.92 7.21 -9.58
N THR A 173 16.54 8.48 -9.70
CA THR A 173 16.54 9.21 -10.97
C THR A 173 17.71 10.17 -11.08
N THR A 174 18.14 10.81 -9.99
CA THR A 174 19.19 11.84 -9.99
C THR A 174 20.60 11.27 -9.86
N ARG A 175 20.76 10.09 -9.26
CA ARG A 175 22.05 9.40 -9.05
C ARG A 175 21.93 7.87 -9.20
N PRO A 176 21.46 7.37 -10.36
CA PRO A 176 21.20 5.94 -10.56
C PRO A 176 22.48 5.06 -10.54
N ASP A 177 23.63 5.65 -10.82
CA ASP A 177 24.92 4.96 -10.87
C ASP A 177 25.68 4.97 -9.53
N ASP A 178 25.12 5.61 -8.49
CA ASP A 178 25.68 5.57 -7.14
C ASP A 178 25.61 4.13 -6.59
N PRO A 179 26.75 3.50 -6.24
CA PRO A 179 26.77 2.13 -5.74
C PRO A 179 25.86 1.90 -4.53
N LEU A 180 25.71 2.90 -3.66
CA LEU A 180 24.85 2.80 -2.48
C LEU A 180 23.37 2.81 -2.87
N VAL A 181 23.01 3.56 -3.92
CA VAL A 181 21.64 3.58 -4.46
C VAL A 181 21.32 2.24 -5.13
N GLN A 182 22.27 1.66 -5.86
CA GLN A 182 22.10 0.34 -6.49
C GLN A 182 21.97 -0.77 -5.44
N GLU A 183 22.80 -0.76 -4.40
CA GLU A 183 22.72 -1.72 -3.29
C GLU A 183 21.38 -1.59 -2.55
N TRP A 184 20.94 -0.36 -2.25
CA TRP A 184 19.64 -0.11 -1.64
C TRP A 184 18.51 -0.65 -2.53
N LYS A 185 18.54 -0.37 -3.84
CA LYS A 185 17.54 -0.81 -4.81
C LYS A 185 17.44 -2.34 -4.82
N ALA A 186 18.56 -3.03 -4.90
CA ALA A 186 18.61 -4.48 -4.89
C ALA A 186 18.01 -5.07 -3.61
N LYS A 187 18.33 -4.51 -2.43
CA LYS A 187 17.78 -4.96 -1.14
C LYS A 187 16.28 -4.76 -1.04
N VAL A 188 15.77 -3.60 -1.47
CA VAL A 188 14.34 -3.29 -1.41
C VAL A 188 13.56 -4.21 -2.35
N LEU A 189 14.04 -4.43 -3.58
CA LEU A 189 13.39 -5.33 -4.54
C LEU A 189 13.39 -6.79 -4.06
N ASP A 190 14.51 -7.27 -3.48
CA ASP A 190 14.59 -8.62 -2.92
C ASP A 190 13.60 -8.82 -1.77
N GLN A 191 13.49 -7.85 -0.85
CA GLN A 191 12.56 -7.94 0.27
C GLN A 191 11.09 -7.82 -0.19
N LEU A 192 10.77 -6.91 -1.10
CA LEU A 192 9.43 -6.81 -1.69
C LEU A 192 9.01 -8.12 -2.37
N ALA A 193 9.92 -8.70 -3.16
CA ALA A 193 9.67 -9.98 -3.81
C ALA A 193 9.46 -11.10 -2.79
N LYS A 194 10.27 -11.18 -1.72
CA LYS A 194 10.08 -12.17 -0.65
C LYS A 194 8.72 -12.05 0.03
N GLU A 195 8.29 -10.84 0.35
CA GLU A 195 6.97 -10.61 0.97
C GLU A 195 5.84 -10.97 0.02
N ALA A 196 5.90 -10.56 -1.26
CA ALA A 196 4.92 -10.93 -2.26
C ALA A 196 4.86 -12.46 -2.49
N GLU A 197 6.01 -13.11 -2.61
CA GLU A 197 6.14 -14.57 -2.79
C GLU A 197 5.76 -15.36 -1.53
N SER A 198 5.59 -14.70 -0.38
CA SER A 198 5.00 -15.26 0.83
C SER A 198 3.47 -15.15 0.88
N GLY A 199 2.87 -14.40 -0.06
CA GLY A 199 1.44 -14.14 -0.14
C GLY A 199 1.00 -12.86 0.59
N ASP A 200 1.91 -11.94 0.89
CA ASP A 200 1.51 -10.64 1.45
C ASP A 200 0.75 -9.82 0.40
N LEU A 201 -0.52 -9.54 0.70
CA LEU A 201 -1.42 -8.84 -0.23
C LEU A 201 -0.98 -7.40 -0.54
N LEU A 202 -0.27 -6.72 0.38
CA LEU A 202 0.18 -5.36 0.13
C LEU A 202 1.40 -5.37 -0.79
N ALA A 203 2.35 -6.27 -0.55
CA ALA A 203 3.52 -6.44 -1.41
C ALA A 203 3.11 -6.89 -2.82
N LEU A 204 2.16 -7.83 -2.93
CA LEU A 204 1.57 -8.23 -4.21
C LEU A 204 0.96 -7.02 -4.93
N ASN A 205 0.13 -6.25 -4.22
CA ASN A 205 -0.52 -5.08 -4.79
C ASN A 205 0.49 -4.02 -5.26
N TYR A 206 1.49 -3.74 -4.43
CA TYR A 206 2.55 -2.80 -4.76
C TYR A 206 3.32 -3.24 -6.01
N LEU A 207 3.78 -4.48 -6.05
CA LEU A 207 4.58 -4.96 -7.18
C LEU A 207 3.77 -4.98 -8.48
N TRP A 208 2.55 -5.52 -8.50
CA TRP A 208 1.83 -5.62 -9.77
C TRP A 208 1.48 -4.24 -10.33
N VAL A 209 1.08 -3.28 -9.49
CA VAL A 209 0.77 -1.90 -9.93
C VAL A 209 1.98 -1.28 -10.60
N HIS A 210 3.16 -1.42 -10.00
CA HIS A 210 4.39 -0.82 -10.51
C HIS A 210 4.95 -1.57 -11.72
N THR A 211 4.83 -2.90 -11.81
CA THR A 211 5.31 -3.67 -12.98
C THR A 211 4.48 -3.44 -14.25
N VAL A 212 3.25 -2.92 -14.16
CA VAL A 212 2.40 -2.62 -15.33
C VAL A 212 3.06 -1.56 -16.22
N THR A 213 3.53 -0.46 -15.62
CA THR A 213 4.11 0.68 -16.34
C THR A 213 5.63 0.76 -16.19
N GLY A 214 6.16 0.27 -15.08
CA GLY A 214 7.53 0.50 -14.64
C GLY A 214 7.78 1.92 -14.12
N ASP A 215 8.85 2.07 -13.36
CA ASP A 215 9.41 3.32 -12.86
C ASP A 215 10.93 3.16 -12.56
N ALA A 216 11.52 4.11 -11.82
CA ALA A 216 12.94 4.10 -11.49
C ALA A 216 13.34 2.98 -10.51
N LEU A 217 12.42 2.49 -9.68
CA LEU A 217 12.60 1.38 -8.76
C LEU A 217 12.29 0.04 -9.44
N ILE A 218 11.12 -0.10 -10.05
CA ILE A 218 10.59 -1.35 -10.58
C ILE A 218 10.50 -1.27 -12.10
N ALA A 219 11.14 -2.19 -12.80
CA ALA A 219 11.03 -2.25 -14.26
C ALA A 219 9.62 -2.72 -14.67
N LYS A 220 9.17 -2.25 -15.85
CA LYS A 220 7.98 -2.81 -16.48
C LYS A 220 8.20 -4.29 -16.78
N ASP A 221 7.30 -5.13 -16.31
CA ASP A 221 7.36 -6.58 -16.51
C ASP A 221 5.93 -7.16 -16.59
N PRO A 222 5.43 -7.46 -17.80
CA PRO A 222 4.10 -8.06 -17.99
C PRO A 222 3.94 -9.43 -17.32
N ALA A 223 5.02 -10.22 -17.22
CA ALA A 223 4.97 -11.54 -16.60
C ALA A 223 4.78 -11.42 -15.09
N LEU A 224 5.57 -10.57 -14.41
CA LEU A 224 5.40 -10.30 -12.98
C LEU A 224 4.09 -9.59 -12.68
N THR A 225 3.64 -8.68 -13.56
CA THR A 225 2.32 -8.05 -13.46
C THR A 225 1.23 -9.11 -13.38
N TYR A 226 1.22 -10.05 -14.33
CA TYR A 226 0.24 -11.13 -14.35
C TYR A 226 0.34 -12.01 -13.12
N ARG A 227 1.55 -12.47 -12.77
CA ARG A 227 1.78 -13.35 -11.63
C ARG A 227 1.21 -12.76 -10.35
N TYR A 228 1.59 -11.53 -10.02
CA TYR A 228 1.24 -10.93 -8.73
C TYR A 228 -0.22 -10.49 -8.67
N ALA A 229 -0.77 -9.93 -9.76
CA ALA A 229 -2.21 -9.59 -9.81
C ALA A 229 -3.07 -10.85 -9.69
N VAL A 230 -2.77 -11.91 -10.45
CA VAL A 230 -3.51 -13.17 -10.38
C VAL A 230 -3.36 -13.82 -9.01
N ALA A 231 -2.17 -13.85 -8.42
CA ALA A 231 -1.97 -14.37 -7.06
C ALA A 231 -2.86 -13.62 -6.05
N GLN A 232 -2.94 -12.30 -6.13
CA GLN A 232 -3.83 -11.49 -5.31
C GLN A 232 -5.30 -11.89 -5.52
N GLY A 233 -5.76 -12.04 -6.77
CA GLY A 233 -7.12 -12.51 -7.05
C GLY A 233 -7.44 -13.90 -6.49
N LEU A 234 -6.50 -14.85 -6.61
CA LEU A 234 -6.63 -16.20 -6.05
C LEU A 234 -6.72 -16.18 -4.52
N ILE A 235 -5.91 -15.36 -3.85
CA ILE A 235 -5.93 -15.20 -2.39
C ILE A 235 -7.25 -14.55 -1.95
N SER A 236 -7.66 -13.45 -2.60
CA SER A 236 -8.94 -12.80 -2.30
C SER A 236 -10.13 -13.74 -2.48
N ARG A 237 -10.11 -14.59 -3.51
CA ARG A 237 -11.15 -15.61 -3.69
C ARG A 237 -11.23 -16.57 -2.51
N ASP A 238 -10.08 -17.02 -2.01
CA ASP A 238 -10.02 -17.98 -0.91
C ASP A 238 -10.46 -17.36 0.42
N LEU A 239 -10.19 -16.07 0.61
CA LEU A 239 -10.50 -15.34 1.83
C LEU A 239 -11.93 -14.78 1.87
N GLU A 240 -12.41 -14.25 0.74
CA GLU A 240 -13.64 -13.45 0.65
C GLU A 240 -14.72 -14.09 -0.24
N GLY A 241 -14.35 -15.16 -0.97
CA GLY A 241 -15.21 -15.90 -1.88
C GLY A 241 -15.08 -15.47 -3.35
N SER A 242 -15.63 -16.28 -4.25
CA SER A 242 -15.51 -16.09 -5.71
C SER A 242 -16.18 -14.85 -6.27
N ALA A 243 -17.07 -14.21 -5.50
CA ALA A 243 -17.74 -12.98 -5.89
C ALA A 243 -17.04 -11.71 -5.37
N ALA A 244 -15.90 -11.85 -4.66
CA ALA A 244 -15.12 -10.70 -4.23
C ALA A 244 -14.62 -9.89 -5.44
N ASN A 245 -14.54 -8.57 -5.28
CA ASN A 245 -14.19 -7.67 -6.39
C ASN A 245 -12.81 -8.00 -6.96
N GLU A 246 -11.81 -8.16 -6.09
CA GLU A 246 -10.44 -8.49 -6.42
C GLU A 246 -10.33 -9.89 -7.05
N ALA A 247 -11.10 -10.87 -6.54
CA ALA A 247 -11.16 -12.21 -7.12
C ALA A 247 -11.66 -12.21 -8.57
N THR A 248 -12.62 -11.35 -8.87
CA THR A 248 -13.20 -11.20 -10.22
C THR A 248 -12.31 -10.35 -11.12
N MET A 249 -11.81 -9.22 -10.59
CA MET A 249 -10.98 -8.26 -11.31
C MET A 249 -9.67 -8.86 -11.79
N TYR A 250 -9.02 -9.67 -10.93
CA TYR A 250 -7.74 -10.30 -11.23
C TYR A 250 -7.87 -11.79 -11.57
N ALA A 251 -9.06 -12.22 -12.02
CA ALA A 251 -9.24 -13.57 -12.53
C ALA A 251 -8.26 -13.83 -13.70
N PRO A 252 -7.64 -15.03 -13.80
CA PRO A 252 -6.65 -15.35 -14.83
C PRO A 252 -7.07 -15.04 -16.27
N GLU A 253 -8.35 -15.26 -16.57
CA GLU A 253 -9.01 -15.03 -17.87
C GLU A 253 -9.93 -13.79 -17.84
N GLY A 254 -9.83 -12.98 -16.78
CA GLY A 254 -10.61 -11.76 -16.60
C GLY A 254 -10.23 -10.69 -17.63
N GLN A 255 -11.19 -9.84 -17.99
CA GLN A 255 -10.99 -8.81 -19.02
C GLN A 255 -9.79 -7.90 -18.72
N LEU A 256 -9.57 -7.53 -17.45
CA LEU A 256 -8.44 -6.72 -17.04
C LEU A 256 -7.10 -7.43 -17.32
N MET A 257 -6.96 -8.69 -16.89
CA MET A 257 -5.73 -9.47 -17.10
C MET A 257 -5.46 -9.78 -18.58
N MET A 258 -6.50 -9.79 -19.41
CA MET A 258 -6.35 -9.93 -20.85
C MET A 258 -6.02 -8.60 -21.55
N SER A 259 -6.39 -7.45 -20.97
CA SER A 259 -6.18 -6.14 -21.58
C SER A 259 -4.87 -5.46 -21.20
N ILE A 260 -4.38 -5.67 -19.97
CA ILE A 260 -3.17 -4.98 -19.46
C ILE A 260 -1.89 -5.82 -19.61
N VAL A 261 -2.02 -7.12 -19.88
CA VAL A 261 -0.91 -8.05 -20.00
C VAL A 261 -0.90 -8.72 -21.36
N ASP A 262 0.11 -8.40 -22.17
CA ASP A 262 0.44 -9.12 -23.39
C ASP A 262 1.48 -10.22 -23.09
N LEU A 263 1.03 -11.46 -22.99
CA LEU A 263 1.85 -12.64 -22.78
C LEU A 263 1.48 -13.73 -23.77
N LYS A 264 2.49 -14.45 -24.26
CA LYS A 264 2.27 -15.68 -25.03
C LYS A 264 1.56 -16.73 -24.16
N PRO A 265 0.75 -17.65 -24.75
CA PRO A 265 0.03 -18.66 -23.98
C PRO A 265 0.90 -19.47 -23.01
N GLU A 266 2.10 -19.88 -23.43
CA GLU A 266 3.02 -20.63 -22.57
C GLU A 266 3.55 -19.81 -21.39
N GLN A 267 3.82 -18.52 -21.61
CA GLN A 267 4.22 -17.62 -20.52
C GLN A 267 3.06 -17.42 -19.54
N ARG A 268 1.85 -17.19 -20.04
CA ARG A 268 0.65 -17.07 -19.20
C ARG A 268 0.44 -18.31 -18.34
N LYS A 269 0.59 -19.49 -18.92
CA LYS A 269 0.48 -20.77 -18.19
C LYS A 269 1.55 -20.91 -17.10
N ALA A 270 2.80 -20.57 -17.41
CA ALA A 270 3.89 -20.61 -16.44
C ALA A 270 3.67 -19.61 -15.29
N GLU A 271 3.25 -18.38 -15.59
CA GLU A 271 3.00 -17.36 -14.60
C GLU A 271 1.74 -17.63 -13.77
N LEU A 272 0.71 -18.27 -14.35
CA LEU A 272 -0.44 -18.75 -13.60
C LEU A 272 -0.03 -19.84 -12.60
N ALA A 273 0.86 -20.76 -12.98
CA ALA A 273 1.38 -21.77 -12.07
C ALA A 273 2.16 -21.12 -10.92
N ALA A 274 3.00 -20.12 -11.21
CA ALA A 274 3.71 -19.35 -10.18
C ALA A 274 2.74 -18.60 -9.25
N ALA A 275 1.70 -17.96 -9.79
CA ALA A 275 0.67 -17.28 -9.00
C ALA A 275 -0.07 -18.24 -8.06
N GLN A 276 -0.36 -19.47 -8.53
CA GLN A 276 -0.99 -20.50 -7.71
C GLN A 276 -0.10 -20.92 -6.53
N LEU A 277 1.22 -21.04 -6.74
CA LEU A 277 2.17 -21.36 -5.67
C LEU A 277 2.18 -20.28 -4.58
N ILE A 278 2.11 -19.01 -4.96
CA ILE A 278 2.01 -17.89 -4.00
C ILE A 278 0.70 -17.99 -3.20
N ALA A 279 -0.43 -18.19 -3.89
CA ALA A 279 -1.74 -18.31 -3.24
C ALA A 279 -1.81 -19.52 -2.29
N ASP A 280 -1.21 -20.64 -2.65
CA ASP A 280 -1.15 -21.84 -1.80
C ASP A 280 -0.34 -21.58 -0.53
N LYS A 281 0.82 -20.91 -0.62
CA LYS A 281 1.61 -20.49 0.55
C LYS A 281 0.80 -19.58 1.47
N ALA A 282 0.11 -18.59 0.90
CA ALA A 282 -0.75 -17.69 1.66
C ALA A 282 -1.82 -18.47 2.43
N ARG A 283 -2.50 -19.40 1.75
CA ARG A 283 -3.54 -20.25 2.34
C ARG A 283 -3.01 -21.07 3.53
N GLU A 284 -1.83 -21.67 3.41
CA GLU A 284 -1.21 -22.40 4.51
C GLU A 284 -0.84 -21.49 5.69
N ALA A 285 -0.31 -20.28 5.42
CA ALA A 285 -0.04 -19.30 6.46
C ALA A 285 -1.31 -18.88 7.22
N TYR A 286 -2.43 -18.68 6.51
CA TYR A 286 -3.73 -18.37 7.14
C TYR A 286 -4.25 -19.51 8.02
N LYS A 287 -4.13 -20.77 7.56
CA LYS A 287 -4.52 -21.95 8.35
C LYS A 287 -3.70 -22.11 9.63
N LEU A 288 -2.43 -21.75 9.61
CA LEU A 288 -1.57 -21.81 10.80
C LEU A 288 -1.96 -20.73 11.81
N ARG A 289 -2.30 -19.53 11.34
CA ARG A 289 -2.72 -18.41 12.20
C ARG A 289 -4.09 -18.62 12.85
N SER A 290 -5.01 -19.34 12.20
CA SER A 290 -6.34 -19.61 12.77
C SER A 290 -6.38 -20.73 13.82
N LYS A 291 -5.26 -21.44 14.04
CA LYS A 291 -5.13 -22.51 15.03
C LYS A 291 -4.47 -22.07 16.34
N ASN A 292 -3.87 -20.89 16.36
CA ASN A 292 -3.20 -20.30 17.54
C ASN A 292 -4.05 -19.17 18.11
#